data_AF-A0A4U1JP08-F1
#
_entry.id   AF-A0A4U1JP08-F1
#
_cell.length_a   1.000
_cell.length_b   1.000
_cell.length_c   1.000
_cell.angle_alpha   90.00
_cell.angle_beta   90.00
_cell.angle_gamma   90.00
#
_symmetry.space_group_name_H-M   'P 1'
#
loop_
_entity.id
_entity.type
_entity.pdbx_description
1 polymer ?
#
loop_
_entity_poly.entity_id
_entity_poly.type
_entity_poly.pdbx_seq_one_letter_code
_entity_poly.pdbx_strand_id
1 'polypeptide(L)'
;MAYMTESKQFAAPQQAYEDTPALGDPSMLDYSLRRVGARPLQFRGAELGMAMSFTPDLPYWFEINLFRTADGGFATAIKTFFTSVDERDVFRAWQADTLDGAISQFEAFDPAQDIRPQAKLGGAGLSAAELYGQALELQARIAAARQHYAALLGEFLYELDDA
;
A
#
# COMPACT_ATOMS: atom_id res chain seq x y z
N MET A 1 9.84 -17.82 -37.03
CA MET A 1 9.43 -17.89 -35.62
C MET A 1 10.31 -16.93 -34.85
N ALA A 2 9.79 -15.75 -34.54
CA ALA A 2 10.49 -14.71 -33.79
C ALA A 2 9.79 -14.60 -32.42
N TYR A 3 10.53 -14.87 -31.35
CA TYR A 3 10.08 -14.66 -29.99
C TYR A 3 10.15 -13.15 -29.72
N MET A 4 9.00 -12.48 -29.65
CA MET A 4 8.89 -11.14 -29.10
C MET A 4 8.90 -11.26 -27.57
N THR A 5 10.06 -11.08 -26.98
CA THR A 5 10.23 -10.82 -25.56
C THR A 5 9.84 -9.35 -25.32
N GLU A 6 8.55 -9.06 -25.16
CA GLU A 6 8.12 -7.79 -24.58
C GLU A 6 8.34 -7.85 -23.06
N SER A 7 9.59 -7.62 -22.67
CA SER A 7 9.90 -7.17 -21.31
C SER A 7 9.28 -5.78 -21.14
N LYS A 8 8.08 -5.73 -20.55
CA LYS A 8 7.55 -4.51 -19.94
C LYS A 8 8.60 -4.04 -18.94
N GLN A 9 9.38 -3.03 -19.32
CA GLN A 9 10.13 -2.21 -18.37
C GLN A 9 9.07 -1.51 -17.51
N PHE A 10 8.80 -2.07 -16.33
CA PHE A 10 8.03 -1.39 -15.31
C PHE A 10 8.89 -0.26 -14.78
N ALA A 11 8.67 0.94 -15.32
CA ALA A 11 9.15 2.16 -14.67
C ALA A 11 8.49 2.22 -13.29
N ALA A 12 9.30 2.29 -12.24
CA ALA A 12 8.83 2.75 -10.94
C ALA A 12 7.99 4.02 -11.16
N PRO A 13 6.83 4.19 -10.51
CA PRO A 13 6.03 5.39 -10.69
C PRO A 13 6.89 6.60 -10.31
N GLN A 14 7.33 7.35 -11.33
CA GLN A 14 7.97 8.64 -11.16
C GLN A 14 6.92 9.55 -10.52
N GLN A 15 7.03 9.74 -9.20
CA GLN A 15 6.30 10.77 -8.50
C GLN A 15 6.76 12.11 -9.09
N ALA A 16 5.82 12.84 -9.69
CA ALA A 16 6.05 14.20 -10.15
C ALA A 16 6.22 15.11 -8.92
N TYR A 17 7.48 15.38 -8.56
CA TYR A 17 7.84 16.43 -7.60
C TYR A 17 7.87 17.75 -8.37
N GLU A 18 6.81 18.56 -8.26
CA GLU A 18 6.87 19.97 -8.69
C GLU A 18 7.51 20.80 -7.56
N ASP A 19 8.55 21.52 -7.96
CA ASP A 19 9.58 22.17 -7.14
C ASP A 19 9.29 23.67 -7.00
N THR A 20 9.21 24.21 -5.78
CA THR A 20 9.42 25.65 -5.50
C THR A 20 9.75 25.88 -4.01
N PRO A 21 10.71 26.76 -3.65
CA PRO A 21 11.51 26.58 -2.43
C PRO A 21 11.01 27.42 -1.25
N ALA A 22 11.12 26.87 -0.04
CA ALA A 22 11.07 27.65 1.20
C ALA A 22 12.11 27.13 2.21
N LEU A 23 12.94 28.06 2.68
CA LEU A 23 14.00 27.88 3.68
C LEU A 23 13.54 26.99 4.84
N GLY A 24 14.08 25.78 4.87
CA GLY A 24 13.95 24.78 5.92
C GLY A 24 15.07 23.77 5.70
N ASP A 25 15.27 22.86 6.66
CA ASP A 25 16.23 21.76 6.52
C ASP A 25 16.07 21.10 5.13
N PRO A 26 17.12 21.04 4.29
CA PRO A 26 17.04 20.53 2.93
C PRO A 26 16.67 19.04 2.85
N SER A 27 16.69 18.32 3.98
CA SER A 27 16.19 16.95 4.08
C SER A 27 14.66 16.84 4.15
N MET A 28 13.95 17.95 4.39
CA MET A 28 12.51 17.97 4.62
C MET A 28 11.73 18.42 3.37
N LEU A 29 10.94 17.50 2.81
CA LEU A 29 10.10 17.69 1.62
C LEU A 29 8.62 17.86 1.97
N ASP A 30 7.86 18.48 1.07
CA ASP A 30 6.39 18.55 1.17
C ASP A 30 5.76 17.28 0.57
N TYR A 31 4.97 16.58 1.38
CA TYR A 31 4.28 15.35 1.03
C TYR A 31 2.77 15.55 0.97
N SER A 32 2.12 14.83 0.05
CA SER A 32 0.65 14.77 -0.08
C SER A 32 0.21 13.33 -0.26
N LEU A 33 -0.15 12.66 0.84
CA LEU A 33 -0.57 11.28 0.85
C LEU A 33 -2.07 11.16 0.59
N ARG A 34 -2.45 10.34 -0.39
CA ARG A 34 -3.86 10.05 -0.68
C ARG A 34 -4.51 9.26 0.47
N ARG A 35 -5.78 9.56 0.76
CA ARG A 35 -6.59 8.84 1.75
C ARG A 35 -7.93 8.44 1.14
N VAL A 36 -8.23 7.15 1.13
CA VAL A 36 -9.56 6.69 0.68
C VAL A 36 -10.64 7.26 1.59
N GLY A 37 -11.61 7.97 0.99
CA GLY A 37 -12.76 8.53 1.69
C GLY A 37 -12.47 9.76 2.54
N ALA A 38 -11.25 10.32 2.52
CA ALA A 38 -10.87 11.48 3.30
C ALA A 38 -10.03 12.48 2.47
N ARG A 39 -9.78 13.67 3.03
CA ARG A 39 -8.85 14.61 2.42
C ARG A 39 -7.42 14.04 2.43
N PRO A 40 -6.60 14.32 1.41
CA PRO A 40 -5.18 13.97 1.43
C PRO A 40 -4.49 14.48 2.70
N LEU A 41 -3.58 13.69 3.24
CA LEU A 41 -2.73 14.10 4.36
C LEU A 41 -1.54 14.86 3.79
N GLN A 42 -1.51 16.17 4.03
CA GLN A 42 -0.44 17.05 3.59
C GLN A 42 0.44 17.40 4.80
N PHE A 43 1.75 17.25 4.65
CA PHE A 43 2.71 17.59 5.68
C PHE A 43 4.08 17.86 5.07
N ARG A 44 4.93 18.58 5.80
CA ARG A 44 6.35 18.65 5.51
C ARG A 44 7.08 17.66 6.41
N GLY A 45 8.03 16.90 5.89
CA GLY A 45 8.68 15.84 6.65
C GLY A 45 9.88 15.22 5.94
N ALA A 46 10.45 14.18 6.55
CA ALA A 46 11.49 13.34 5.96
C ALA A 46 11.05 11.87 6.04
N GLU A 47 11.29 11.10 4.99
CA GLU A 47 11.05 9.65 5.01
C GLU A 47 12.06 8.96 5.93
N LEU A 48 11.56 8.17 6.88
CA LEU A 48 12.37 7.36 7.79
C LEU A 48 12.60 5.95 7.24
N GLY A 49 11.62 5.42 6.51
CA GLY A 49 11.72 4.09 5.92
C GLY A 49 10.59 3.81 4.94
N MET A 50 10.89 2.92 4.00
CA MET A 50 9.95 2.42 3.01
C MET A 50 10.28 0.97 2.68
N ALA A 51 9.25 0.12 2.65
CA ALA A 51 9.37 -1.26 2.22
C ALA A 51 8.23 -1.63 1.27
N MET A 52 8.52 -2.54 0.33
CA MET A 52 7.56 -2.97 -0.69
C MET A 52 7.67 -4.48 -0.93
N SER A 53 6.51 -5.15 -1.02
CA SER A 53 6.44 -6.61 -1.18
C SER A 53 6.06 -7.02 -2.60
N PHE A 54 6.91 -6.71 -3.57
CA PHE A 54 6.65 -7.04 -4.97
C PHE A 54 6.86 -8.53 -5.25
N THR A 55 5.78 -9.26 -5.56
CA THR A 55 5.82 -10.66 -6.02
C THR A 55 5.12 -10.75 -7.39
N PRO A 56 5.83 -11.12 -8.47
CA PRO A 56 5.28 -11.13 -9.83
C PRO A 56 4.02 -11.97 -10.02
N ASP A 57 3.88 -13.05 -9.24
CA ASP A 57 2.77 -14.00 -9.35
C ASP A 57 1.52 -13.56 -8.56
N LEU A 58 1.61 -12.49 -7.76
CA LEU A 58 0.48 -11.97 -7.00
C LEU A 58 -0.26 -10.88 -7.77
N PRO A 59 -1.60 -10.82 -7.67
CA PRO A 59 -2.41 -9.80 -8.36
C PRO A 59 -2.30 -8.42 -7.70
N TYR A 60 -1.60 -8.31 -6.57
CA TYR A 60 -1.37 -7.07 -5.85
C TYR A 60 -0.04 -7.12 -5.09
N TRP A 61 0.46 -5.94 -4.72
CA TRP A 61 1.57 -5.79 -3.78
C TRP A 61 1.31 -4.64 -2.81
N PHE A 62 2.03 -4.65 -1.69
CA PHE A 62 1.94 -3.62 -0.67
C PHE A 62 3.20 -2.76 -0.67
N GLU A 63 3.03 -1.49 -0.35
CA GLU A 63 4.10 -0.56 0.02
C GLU A 63 3.73 0.08 1.36
N ILE A 64 4.68 0.15 2.27
CA ILE A 64 4.56 0.86 3.55
C ILE A 64 5.61 1.96 3.62
N ASN A 65 5.21 3.13 4.10
CA ASN A 65 6.08 4.28 4.25
C ASN A 65 5.91 4.89 5.64
N LEU A 66 7.00 5.23 6.29
CA LEU A 66 7.04 5.97 7.55
C LEU A 66 7.78 7.29 7.33
N PHE A 67 7.19 8.38 7.81
CA PHE A 67 7.76 9.72 7.74
C PHE A 67 7.83 10.34 9.13
N ARG A 68 8.88 11.13 9.37
CA ARG A 68 8.93 12.08 10.47
C ARG A 68 8.47 13.43 9.97
N THR A 69 7.46 14.01 10.62
CA THR A 69 6.90 15.30 10.22
C THR A 69 7.68 16.46 10.85
N ALA A 70 7.66 17.63 10.22
CA ALA A 70 8.39 18.81 10.67
C ALA A 70 7.86 19.39 12.00
N ASP A 71 6.61 19.07 12.36
CA ASP A 71 6.00 19.39 13.66
C ASP A 71 6.39 18.40 14.77
N GLY A 72 7.25 17.41 14.47
CA GLY A 72 7.79 16.46 15.43
C GLY A 72 7.00 15.16 15.60
N GLY A 73 5.88 15.01 14.89
CA GLY A 73 5.10 13.78 14.82
C GLY A 73 5.57 12.81 13.73
N PHE A 74 4.66 11.93 13.34
CA PHE A 74 4.87 10.88 12.35
C PHE A 74 3.69 10.78 11.39
N ALA A 75 3.97 10.41 10.15
CA ALA A 75 2.95 10.06 9.17
C ALA A 75 3.24 8.67 8.62
N THR A 76 2.20 7.87 8.44
CA THR A 76 2.29 6.52 7.88
C THR A 76 1.48 6.43 6.60
N ALA A 77 1.93 5.61 5.67
CA ALA A 77 1.19 5.26 4.46
C ALA A 77 1.23 3.75 4.24
N ILE A 78 0.11 3.19 3.82
CA ILE A 78 -0.01 1.85 3.26
C ILE A 78 -0.67 1.97 1.91
N LYS A 79 0.01 1.48 0.88
CA LYS A 79 -0.46 1.49 -0.51
C LYS A 79 -0.63 0.05 -0.96
N THR A 80 -1.81 -0.26 -1.47
CA THR A 80 -2.12 -1.54 -2.10
C THR A 80 -2.25 -1.29 -3.59
N PHE A 81 -1.33 -1.84 -4.36
CA PHE A 81 -1.32 -1.73 -5.81
C PHE A 81 -1.86 -2.99 -6.45
N PHE A 82 -2.51 -2.87 -7.61
CA PHE A 82 -3.06 -4.01 -8.33
C PHE A 82 -2.44 -4.15 -9.72
N THR A 83 -2.19 -5.38 -10.15
CA THR A 83 -1.62 -5.67 -11.47
C THR A 83 -2.64 -5.42 -12.60
N SER A 84 -3.93 -5.53 -12.29
CA SER A 84 -5.02 -5.28 -13.23
C SER A 84 -5.25 -3.79 -13.44
N VAL A 85 -5.34 -3.35 -14.69
CA VAL A 85 -5.67 -1.97 -15.06
C VAL A 85 -7.11 -1.57 -14.69
N ASP A 86 -7.98 -2.56 -14.48
CA ASP A 86 -9.38 -2.34 -14.10
C ASP A 86 -9.55 -2.19 -12.58
N GLU A 87 -8.51 -2.49 -11.81
CA GLU A 87 -8.49 -2.34 -10.37
C GLU A 87 -7.86 -1.00 -9.97
N ARG A 88 -8.43 -0.36 -8.95
CA ARG A 88 -7.92 0.92 -8.44
C ARG A 88 -7.05 0.66 -7.22
N ASP A 89 -5.84 1.19 -7.27
CA ASP A 89 -4.94 1.22 -6.12
C ASP A 89 -5.61 1.89 -4.91
N VAL A 90 -5.32 1.34 -3.74
CA VAL A 90 -5.86 1.81 -2.47
C VAL A 90 -4.75 2.45 -1.64
N PHE A 91 -5.01 3.66 -1.15
CA PHE A 91 -4.07 4.45 -0.36
C PHE A 91 -4.67 4.76 1.00
N ARG A 92 -3.98 4.35 2.04
CA ARG A 92 -4.35 4.59 3.43
C ARG A 92 -3.21 5.33 4.10
N ALA A 93 -3.53 6.41 4.78
CA ALA A 93 -2.55 7.22 5.46
C ALA A 93 -3.13 7.82 6.73
N TRP A 94 -2.25 7.94 7.73
CA TRP A 94 -2.58 8.41 9.06
C TRP A 94 -1.43 9.26 9.61
N GLN A 95 -1.75 10.03 10.64
CA GLN A 95 -0.78 10.80 11.41
C GLN A 95 -0.78 10.27 12.84
N ALA A 96 0.37 10.28 13.49
CA ALA A 96 0.55 9.91 14.88
C ALA A 96 1.51 10.90 15.56
N ASP A 97 1.31 11.12 16.86
CA ASP A 97 2.18 12.01 17.63
C ASP A 97 3.50 11.31 18.03
N THR A 98 3.50 9.98 18.07
CA THR A 98 4.65 9.17 18.49
C THR A 98 4.94 8.05 17.50
N LEU A 99 6.19 7.55 17.52
CA LEU A 99 6.61 6.41 16.72
C LEU A 99 5.79 5.16 17.04
N ASP A 100 5.58 4.87 18.33
CA ASP A 100 4.73 3.75 18.77
C ASP A 100 3.31 3.86 18.22
N GLY A 101 2.77 5.08 18.15
CA GLY A 101 1.46 5.36 17.56
C GLY A 101 1.44 5.11 16.05
N ALA A 102 2.52 5.44 15.35
CA ALA A 102 2.70 5.13 13.94
C ALA A 102 2.81 3.62 13.69
N ILE A 103 3.61 2.90 14.49
CA ILE A 103 3.74 1.44 14.42
C ILE A 103 2.39 0.76 14.68
N SER A 104 1.65 1.22 15.71
CA SER A 104 0.32 0.72 16.03
C SER A 104 -0.66 0.87 14.85
N GLN A 105 -0.50 1.87 13.97
CA GLN A 105 -1.34 2.03 12.78
C GLN A 105 -1.04 0.97 11.72
N PHE A 106 0.22 0.59 11.55
CA PHE A 106 0.58 -0.53 10.67
C PHE A 106 0.02 -1.84 11.23
N GLU A 107 0.21 -2.12 12.51
CA GLU A 107 -0.28 -3.35 13.14
C GLU A 107 -1.81 -3.47 13.14
N ALA A 108 -2.52 -2.34 13.28
CA ALA A 108 -3.98 -2.31 13.27
C ALA A 108 -4.58 -2.40 11.87
N PHE A 109 -3.79 -2.28 10.81
CA PHE A 109 -4.28 -2.35 9.44
C PHE A 109 -4.64 -3.79 9.05
N ASP A 110 -5.87 -3.99 8.58
CA ASP A 110 -6.31 -5.25 7.99
C ASP A 110 -6.35 -5.16 6.46
N PRO A 111 -5.42 -5.81 5.72
CA PRO A 111 -5.39 -5.78 4.26
C PRO A 111 -6.63 -6.44 3.63
N ALA A 112 -7.40 -7.24 4.38
CA ALA A 112 -8.64 -7.82 3.88
C ALA A 112 -9.66 -6.79 3.36
N GLN A 113 -9.60 -5.55 3.88
CA GLN A 113 -10.51 -4.48 3.48
C GLN A 113 -10.30 -4.02 2.02
N ASP A 114 -9.10 -4.28 1.48
CA ASP A 114 -8.69 -3.83 0.16
C ASP A 114 -8.84 -4.93 -0.89
N ILE A 115 -8.99 -6.20 -0.46
CA ILE A 115 -9.17 -7.33 -1.36
C ILE A 115 -10.60 -7.34 -1.92
N ARG A 116 -10.69 -7.39 -3.26
CA ARG A 116 -11.96 -7.43 -3.99
C ARG A 116 -12.32 -8.84 -4.45
N PRO A 117 -13.61 -9.22 -4.46
CA PRO A 117 -14.06 -10.43 -5.15
C PRO A 117 -13.69 -10.35 -6.63
N GLN A 118 -13.24 -11.47 -7.23
CA GLN A 118 -12.86 -11.52 -8.64
C GLN A 118 -14.08 -11.41 -9.58
N ALA A 119 -15.22 -11.97 -9.16
CA ALA A 119 -16.45 -11.96 -9.92
C ALA A 119 -17.39 -10.83 -9.49
N LYS A 120 -18.15 -10.27 -10.45
CA LYS A 120 -19.34 -9.47 -10.14
C LYS A 120 -20.34 -10.38 -9.41
N LEU A 121 -20.49 -10.18 -8.10
CA LEU A 121 -21.42 -10.90 -7.21
C LEU A 121 -22.92 -10.68 -7.54
N GLY A 122 -23.28 -10.33 -8.78
CA GLY A 122 -24.61 -9.84 -9.12
C GLY A 122 -25.15 -10.30 -10.47
N GLY A 123 -24.53 -11.27 -11.15
CA GLY A 123 -25.16 -11.91 -12.30
C GLY A 123 -26.36 -12.73 -11.83
N ALA A 124 -27.56 -12.44 -12.31
CA ALA A 124 -28.72 -13.30 -12.11
C ALA A 124 -28.41 -14.68 -12.73
N GLY A 125 -28.12 -15.69 -11.90
CA GLY A 125 -27.82 -17.04 -12.39
C GLY A 125 -26.81 -17.87 -11.60
N LEU A 126 -26.16 -17.36 -10.55
CA LEU A 126 -25.23 -18.19 -9.77
C LEU A 126 -26.00 -19.22 -8.93
N SER A 127 -25.62 -20.49 -9.08
CA SER A 127 -26.03 -21.57 -8.18
C SER A 127 -25.39 -21.41 -6.80
N ALA A 128 -25.96 -22.10 -5.80
CA ALA A 128 -25.39 -22.12 -4.45
C ALA A 128 -23.95 -22.65 -4.41
N ALA A 129 -23.62 -23.63 -5.27
CA ALA A 129 -22.29 -24.20 -5.36
C ALA A 129 -21.27 -23.18 -5.90
N GLU A 130 -21.66 -22.39 -6.91
CA GLU A 130 -20.79 -21.34 -7.48
C GLU A 130 -20.57 -20.19 -6.50
N LEU A 131 -21.62 -19.77 -5.77
CA LEU A 131 -21.48 -18.77 -4.69
C LEU A 131 -20.53 -19.25 -3.60
N TYR A 132 -20.65 -20.52 -3.19
CA TYR A 132 -19.75 -21.10 -2.20
C TYR A 132 -18.30 -21.16 -2.70
N GLY A 133 -18.09 -21.54 -3.97
CA GLY A 133 -16.77 -21.50 -4.60
C GLY A 133 -16.14 -20.10 -4.60
N GLN A 134 -16.91 -19.08 -4.97
CA GLN A 134 -16.45 -17.68 -4.94
C GLN A 134 -16.14 -17.19 -3.52
N ALA A 135 -16.93 -17.60 -2.52
CA ALA A 135 -16.68 -17.27 -1.12
C ALA A 135 -15.37 -17.90 -0.62
N LEU A 136 -15.12 -19.17 -0.95
CA LEU A 136 -13.86 -19.84 -0.60
C LEU A 136 -12.64 -19.20 -1.27
N GLU A 137 -12.77 -18.82 -2.55
CA GLU A 137 -11.71 -18.12 -3.27
C GLU A 137 -11.38 -16.77 -2.62
N LEU A 138 -12.41 -15.98 -2.29
CA LEU A 138 -12.23 -14.70 -1.59
C LEU A 138 -11.57 -14.89 -0.22
N GLN A 139 -11.97 -15.91 0.54
CA GLN A 139 -11.34 -16.24 1.83
C GLN A 139 -9.87 -16.58 1.66
N ALA A 140 -9.51 -17.39 0.67
CA ALA A 140 -8.12 -17.73 0.38
C ALA A 140 -7.29 -16.49 0.01
N ARG A 141 -7.85 -15.57 -0.79
CA ARG A 141 -7.20 -14.31 -1.17
C ARG A 141 -7.00 -13.39 0.03
N ILE A 142 -7.98 -13.29 0.92
CA ILE A 142 -7.88 -12.52 2.17
C ILE A 142 -6.78 -13.10 3.07
N ALA A 143 -6.73 -14.43 3.22
CA ALA A 143 -5.68 -15.08 4.01
C ALA A 143 -4.29 -14.81 3.45
N ALA A 144 -4.13 -14.93 2.12
CA ALA A 144 -2.88 -14.61 1.43
C ALA A 144 -2.47 -13.13 1.62
N ALA A 145 -3.43 -12.19 1.52
CA ALA A 145 -3.16 -10.77 1.69
C ALA A 145 -2.64 -10.44 3.09
N ARG A 146 -3.28 -11.02 4.12
CA ARG A 146 -2.86 -10.87 5.52
C ARG A 146 -1.49 -11.45 5.77
N GLN A 147 -1.22 -12.64 5.24
CA GLN A 147 0.10 -13.27 5.37
C GLN A 147 1.19 -12.44 4.69
N HIS A 148 0.93 -11.96 3.47
CA HIS A 148 1.87 -11.16 2.70
C HIS A 148 2.18 -9.82 3.37
N TYR A 149 1.14 -9.12 3.83
CA TYR A 149 1.29 -7.88 4.59
C TYR A 149 2.06 -8.09 5.90
N ALA A 150 1.72 -9.13 6.66
CA ALA A 150 2.41 -9.41 7.93
C ALA A 150 3.90 -9.73 7.72
N ALA A 151 4.25 -10.44 6.65
CA ALA A 151 5.65 -10.69 6.29
C ALA A 151 6.39 -9.38 5.97
N LEU A 152 5.81 -8.52 5.12
CA LEU A 152 6.37 -7.21 4.80
C LEU A 152 6.54 -6.33 6.04
N LEU A 153 5.51 -6.27 6.90
CA LEU A 153 5.56 -5.48 8.11
C LEU A 153 6.64 -5.99 9.07
N GLY A 154 6.76 -7.31 9.23
CA GLY A 154 7.81 -7.91 10.06
C GLY A 154 9.21 -7.56 9.58
N GLU A 155 9.45 -7.62 8.26
CA GLU A 155 10.73 -7.22 7.65
C GLU A 155 11.02 -5.73 7.87
N PHE A 156 10.04 -4.87 7.61
CA PHE A 156 10.18 -3.42 7.78
C PHE A 156 10.45 -3.01 9.24
N LEU A 157 9.74 -3.61 10.20
CA LEU A 157 9.97 -3.32 11.62
C LEU A 157 11.33 -3.82 12.08
N TYR A 158 11.79 -4.97 11.58
CA TYR A 158 13.13 -5.48 11.85
C TYR A 158 14.20 -4.51 11.33
N GLU A 159 14.06 -4.01 10.11
CA GLU A 159 14.99 -3.03 9.54
C GLU A 159 14.96 -1.69 10.28
N LEU A 160 13.80 -1.27 10.77
CA LEU A 160 13.64 -0.02 11.52
C LEU A 160 14.31 -0.08 12.90
N ASP A 161 14.29 -1.25 13.55
CA ASP A 161 14.99 -1.46 14.84
C ASP A 161 16.52 -1.49 14.68
N ASP A 162 17.01 -1.90 13.51
CA ASP A 162 18.44 -1.96 13.17
C ASP A 162 19.02 -0.62 12.65
N ALA A 163 18.19 0.40 12.40
CA ALA A 163 18.55 1.70 11.82
C ALA A 163 18.88 2.80 12.85
#